data_AF-A0A0F3P337-F1
#
_entry.id   AF-A0A0F3P337-F1
#
_cell.length_a   1.000
_cell.length_b   1.000
_cell.length_c   1.000
_cell.angle_alpha   90.00
_cell.angle_beta   90.00
_cell.angle_gamma   90.00
#
_symmetry.space_group_name_H-M   'P 1'
#
loop_
_entity.id
_entity.type
_entity.pdbx_description
1 polymer ?
#
loop_
_entity_poly.entity_id
_entity_poly.type
_entity_poly.pdbx_seq_one_letter_code
_entity_poly.pdbx_strand_id
1 'polypeptide(L)'
;LCFNKAHKLATNRGQKVIGLAPTHKAVSELRSKGYTEVYTVKGFLYNRKKIFMQDSLIVVDEAGMVGTKAYAELFRVVRNNNCQLILAGDENS
;
A
#
# COMPACT_ATOMS: atom_id res chain seq x y z
N LEU A 1 -1.53 -7.78 -13.82
CA LEU A 1 -2.21 -6.77 -14.68
C LEU A 1 -3.20 -5.85 -13.93
N CYS A 2 -3.82 -6.27 -12.82
CA CYS A 2 -4.81 -5.46 -12.10
C CYS A 2 -4.22 -4.25 -11.35
N PHE A 3 -2.98 -4.37 -10.86
CA PHE A 3 -2.30 -3.40 -10.00
C PHE A 3 -2.14 -2.00 -10.65
N ASN A 4 -1.60 -1.95 -11.87
CA ASN A 4 -1.39 -0.70 -12.60
C ASN A 4 -2.72 -0.02 -13.02
N LYS A 5 -3.80 -0.80 -13.19
CA LYS A 5 -5.12 -0.24 -13.51
C LYS A 5 -5.73 0.47 -12.30
N ALA A 6 -5.65 -0.14 -11.10
CA ALA A 6 -6.15 0.46 -9.87
C ALA A 6 -5.46 1.80 -9.58
N HIS A 7 -4.14 1.87 -9.73
CA HIS A 7 -3.39 3.10 -9.56
C HIS A 7 -3.77 4.18 -10.57
N LYS A 8 -3.81 3.86 -11.87
CA LYS A 8 -4.24 4.83 -12.89
C LYS A 8 -5.66 5.35 -12.63
N LEU A 9 -6.61 4.48 -12.27
CA LEU A 9 -7.98 4.88 -11.99
C LEU A 9 -8.09 5.79 -10.77
N ALA A 10 -7.42 5.44 -9.67
CA ALA A 10 -7.43 6.23 -8.45
C ALA A 10 -6.75 7.60 -8.65
N THR A 11 -5.58 7.62 -9.29
CA THR A 11 -4.88 8.87 -9.60
C THR A 11 -5.70 9.76 -10.55
N ASN A 12 -6.36 9.20 -11.57
CA ASN A 12 -7.24 9.95 -12.46
C ASN A 12 -8.46 10.56 -11.75
N ARG A 13 -8.89 9.97 -10.62
CA ARG A 13 -9.96 10.50 -9.76
C ARG A 13 -9.44 11.51 -8.71
N GLY A 14 -8.16 11.86 -8.75
CA GLY A 14 -7.53 12.75 -7.76
C GLY A 14 -7.33 12.09 -6.39
N GLN A 15 -7.53 10.79 -6.27
CA GLN A 15 -7.33 10.06 -5.02
C GLN A 15 -5.85 9.79 -4.81
N LYS A 16 -5.35 10.11 -3.61
CA LYS A 16 -3.97 9.79 -3.23
C LYS A 16 -3.79 8.27 -3.16
N VAL A 17 -2.75 7.75 -3.81
CA VAL A 17 -2.41 6.32 -3.79
C VAL A 17 -1.10 6.14 -3.03
N ILE A 18 -1.08 5.23 -2.05
CA ILE A 18 0.11 4.87 -1.27
C ILE A 18 0.40 3.39 -1.52
N GLY A 19 1.57 3.10 -2.08
CA GLY A 19 2.06 1.74 -2.31
C GLY A 19 2.84 1.21 -1.11
N LEU A 20 2.50 0.00 -0.66
CA LEU A 20 3.19 -0.71 0.40
C LEU A 20 3.73 -2.03 -0.12
N ALA A 21 4.92 -2.43 0.34
CA ALA A 21 5.47 -3.75 0.04
C ALA A 21 6.19 -4.35 1.26
N PRO A 22 6.36 -5.68 1.34
CA PRO A 22 7.04 -6.34 2.46
C PRO A 22 8.56 -6.11 2.47
N THR A 23 9.18 -5.91 1.30
CA THR A 23 10.64 -5.81 1.13
C THR A 23 11.07 -4.54 0.41
N HIS A 24 12.32 -4.12 0.62
CA HIS A 24 12.90 -2.98 -0.11
C HIS A 24 12.98 -3.22 -1.62
N LYS A 25 13.19 -4.48 -2.06
CA LYS A 25 13.20 -4.86 -3.47
C LYS A 25 11.84 -4.56 -4.12
N ALA A 26 10.76 -5.05 -3.52
CA ALA A 26 9.40 -4.81 -4.02
C ALA A 26 9.04 -3.31 -3.99
N VAL A 27 9.50 -2.55 -2.98
CA VAL A 27 9.35 -1.08 -2.97
C VAL A 27 10.06 -0.44 -4.18
N SER A 28 11.27 -0.86 -4.52
CA SER A 28 12.00 -0.35 -5.69
C SER A 28 11.28 -0.68 -7.00
N GLU A 29 10.67 -1.86 -7.12
CA GLU A 29 9.87 -2.26 -8.28
C GLU A 29 8.58 -1.43 -8.40
N LEU A 30 7.93 -1.12 -7.29
CA LEU A 30 6.78 -0.21 -7.29
C LEU A 30 7.16 1.20 -7.75
N ARG A 31 8.32 1.70 -7.31
CA ARG A 31 8.83 3.01 -7.77
C ARG A 31 9.14 3.01 -9.26
N SER A 32 9.76 1.96 -9.79
CA SER A 32 10.04 1.88 -11.24
C SER A 32 8.77 1.80 -12.08
N LYS A 33 7.65 1.31 -11.51
CA LYS A 33 6.31 1.34 -12.13
C LYS A 33 5.62 2.72 -12.08
N GLY A 34 6.24 3.73 -11.46
CA GLY A 34 5.74 5.11 -11.43
C GLY A 34 5.01 5.53 -10.14
N TYR A 35 4.99 4.69 -9.11
CA TYR A 35 4.40 5.08 -7.82
C TYR A 35 5.32 6.07 -7.10
N THR A 36 4.75 7.18 -6.62
CA THR A 36 5.50 8.25 -5.96
C THR A 36 5.55 8.06 -4.43
N GLU A 37 4.45 7.64 -3.82
CA GLU A 37 4.33 7.44 -2.37
C GLU A 37 4.45 5.94 -2.06
N VAL A 38 5.68 5.46 -1.82
CA VAL A 38 5.97 4.03 -1.65
C VAL A 38 6.84 3.73 -0.44
N TYR A 39 6.40 2.77 0.38
CA TYR A 39 7.05 2.42 1.64
C TYR A 39 7.04 0.91 1.89
N THR A 40 7.90 0.44 2.78
CA THR A 40 7.74 -0.91 3.33
C THR A 40 6.56 -0.94 4.31
N VAL A 41 5.84 -2.06 4.44
CA VAL A 41 4.72 -2.19 5.40
C VAL A 41 5.19 -1.84 6.82
N LYS A 42 6.34 -2.39 7.25
CA LYS A 42 6.91 -2.09 8.56
C LYS A 42 7.30 -0.62 8.70
N GLY A 43 7.97 -0.05 7.70
CA GLY A 43 8.38 1.35 7.71
C GLY A 43 7.18 2.30 7.77
N PHE A 44 6.11 1.97 7.07
CA PHE A 44 4.85 2.71 7.09
C PHE A 44 4.17 2.67 8.46
N LEU A 45 4.09 1.48 9.07
CA LEU A 45 3.47 1.33 10.40
C LEU A 45 4.28 2.02 11.51
N TYR A 46 5.62 2.01 11.39
CA TYR A 46 6.53 2.68 12.32
C TYR A 46 6.47 4.21 12.20
N ASN A 47 6.23 4.73 10.99
CA ASN A 47 6.19 6.16 10.77
C ASN A 47 4.92 6.78 11.38
N ARG A 48 5.11 7.68 12.36
CA ARG A 48 4.03 8.30 13.14
C ARG A 48 3.30 9.43 12.41
N LYS A 49 3.81 9.87 11.25
CA LYS A 49 3.19 10.92 10.43
C LYS A 49 2.04 10.37 9.57
N LYS A 50 1.04 9.75 10.22
CA LYS A 50 -0.16 9.17 9.58
C LYS A 50 -1.17 10.23 9.08
N ILE A 51 -0.86 11.51 9.26
CA ILE A 51 -1.74 12.65 8.91
C ILE A 51 -1.97 12.73 7.38
N PHE A 52 -1.07 12.17 6.57
CA PHE A 52 -1.10 12.30 5.11
C PHE A 52 -1.86 11.18 4.39
N MET A 53 -2.67 10.39 5.10
CA MET A 53 -3.35 9.21 4.53
C MET A 53 -4.87 9.25 4.55
N GLN A 54 -5.48 10.29 5.12
CA GLN A 54 -6.94 10.42 5.16
C GLN A 54 -7.54 10.29 3.74
N ASP A 55 -8.58 9.45 3.61
CA ASP A 55 -9.30 9.17 2.35
C ASP A 55 -8.43 8.69 1.17
N SER A 56 -7.24 8.17 1.46
CA SER A 56 -6.32 7.63 0.44
C SER A 56 -6.61 6.16 0.09
N LEU A 57 -6.13 5.73 -1.08
CA LEU A 57 -6.06 4.33 -1.48
C LEU A 57 -4.71 3.75 -1.07
N ILE A 58 -4.72 2.81 -0.14
CA ILE A 58 -3.56 2.00 0.23
C ILE A 58 -3.55 0.75 -0.64
N VAL A 59 -2.42 0.48 -1.28
CA VAL A 59 -2.22 -0.73 -2.08
C VAL A 59 -1.03 -1.49 -1.51
N VAL A 60 -1.24 -2.74 -1.10
CA VAL A 60 -0.17 -3.63 -0.62
C VAL A 60 0.17 -4.59 -1.76
N ASP A 61 1.41 -4.55 -2.24
CA ASP A 61 1.97 -5.53 -3.17
C ASP A 61 2.66 -6.66 -2.38
N GLU A 62 2.74 -7.86 -2.97
CA GLU A 62 3.25 -9.07 -2.31
C GLU A 62 2.58 -9.37 -0.96
N ALA A 63 1.26 -9.21 -0.92
CA ALA A 63 0.42 -9.33 0.27
C ALA A 63 0.61 -10.66 1.03
N GLY A 64 0.93 -11.76 0.34
CA GLY A 64 1.17 -13.08 0.95
C GLY A 64 2.37 -13.12 1.89
N MET A 65 3.33 -12.19 1.76
CA MET A 65 4.52 -12.14 2.61
C MET A 65 4.34 -11.31 3.90
N VAL A 66 3.19 -10.67 4.08
CA VAL A 66 2.93 -9.79 5.21
C VAL A 66 2.34 -10.59 6.38
N GLY A 67 3.01 -10.57 7.52
CA GLY A 67 2.55 -11.32 8.71
C GLY A 67 1.28 -10.74 9.36
N THR A 68 0.50 -11.60 10.01
CA THR A 68 -0.80 -11.29 10.64
C THR A 68 -0.75 -10.08 11.60
N LYS A 69 0.31 -9.93 12.40
CA LYS A 69 0.45 -8.79 13.33
C LYS A 69 0.51 -7.45 12.59
N ALA A 70 1.28 -7.41 11.49
CA ALA A 70 1.38 -6.20 10.67
C ALA A 70 0.05 -5.89 9.98
N TYR A 71 -0.69 -6.91 9.53
CA TYR A 71 -2.03 -6.71 8.98
C TYR A 71 -3.03 -6.18 10.01
N ALA A 72 -3.04 -6.71 11.24
CA ALA A 72 -3.91 -6.23 12.29
C ALA A 72 -3.71 -4.72 12.55
N GLU A 73 -2.46 -4.28 12.59
CA GLU A 73 -2.14 -2.86 12.72
C GLU A 73 -2.52 -2.06 11.47
N LEU A 74 -2.24 -2.58 10.27
CA LEU A 74 -2.57 -1.94 9.01
C LEU A 74 -4.08 -1.73 8.87
N PHE A 75 -4.90 -2.74 9.14
CA PHE A 75 -6.36 -2.62 9.12
C PHE A 75 -6.87 -1.59 10.12
N ARG A 76 -6.29 -1.54 11.33
CA ARG A 76 -6.64 -0.51 12.32
C ARG A 76 -6.35 0.88 11.77
N VAL A 77 -5.19 1.08 11.16
CA VAL A 77 -4.80 2.37 10.60
C VAL A 77 -5.70 2.76 9.42
N VAL A 78 -5.95 1.84 8.48
CA VAL A 78 -6.82 2.05 7.33
C VAL A 78 -8.23 2.46 7.77
N ARG A 79 -8.83 1.72 8.71
CA ARG A 79 -10.18 2.02 9.22
C ARG A 79 -10.25 3.38 9.92
N ASN A 80 -9.25 3.71 10.75
CA ASN A 80 -9.25 4.97 11.50
C ASN A 80 -9.08 6.21 10.60
N ASN A 81 -8.55 6.06 9.38
CA ASN A 81 -8.30 7.17 8.45
C ASN A 81 -9.22 7.11 7.22
N ASN A 82 -10.29 6.32 7.28
CA ASN A 82 -11.25 6.13 6.19
C ASN A 82 -10.58 5.78 4.84
N CYS A 83 -9.47 5.05 4.89
CA CYS A 83 -8.71 4.67 3.71
C CYS A 83 -9.39 3.48 3.02
N GLN A 84 -9.22 3.39 1.72
CA GLN A 84 -9.47 2.16 0.97
C GLN A 84 -8.20 1.30 0.98
N LEU A 85 -8.35 -0.01 1.00
CA LEU A 85 -7.24 -0.95 1.01
C LEU A 85 -7.43 -2.00 -0.09
N ILE A 86 -6.42 -2.14 -0.93
CA ILE A 86 -6.30 -3.22 -1.91
C ILE A 86 -5.10 -4.08 -1.51
N LEU A 87 -5.34 -5.38 -1.36
CA LEU A 87 -4.29 -6.37 -1.18
C LEU A 87 -4.03 -7.04 -2.52
N ALA A 88 -2.81 -6.93 -3.01
CA ALA A 88 -2.34 -7.54 -4.24
C ALA A 88 -1.13 -8.42 -3.92
N GLY A 89 -1.10 -9.58 -4.55
CA GLY A 89 0.00 -10.54 -4.46
C GLY A 89 -0.38 -11.73 -5.32
N ASP A 90 0.61 -12.31 -5.99
CA ASP A 90 0.42 -13.62 -6.59
C ASP A 90 0.68 -14.67 -5.50
N GLU A 91 -0.28 -15.57 -5.29
CA GLU A 91 -0.03 -16.85 -4.63
C GLU A 91 0.72 -17.77 -5.61
N ASN A 92 1.94 -17.39 -6.03
CA ASN A 92 2.81 -18.31 -6.75
C ASN A 92 3.95 -18.70 -5.81
N SER A 93 3.63 -19.71 -4.99
CA SER A 93 4.65 -20.66 -4.50
C SER A 93 5.12 -21.51 -5.67
#